data_AF-A0A2E9D5H7-F1
#
_entry.id   AF-A0A2E9D5H7-F1
#
_cell.length_a   1.000
_cell.length_b   1.000
_cell.length_c   1.000
_cell.angle_alpha   90.00
_cell.angle_beta   90.00
_cell.angle_gamma   90.00
#
_symmetry.space_group_name_H-M   'P 1'
#
loop_
_entity.id
_entity.type
_entity.pdbx_description
1 polymer ?
#
loop_
_entity_poly.entity_id
_entity_poly.type
_entity_poly.pdbx_seq_one_letter_code
_entity_poly.pdbx_strand_id
1 'polypeptide(L)'
;MLGIVYSATLRIRPIRSYTIRNTKVDIDEFVRLLPNLMEVNAAVKVSLMPFRDRAYIEIRYPDEAERRAAALPWKLRDWATNSAMPKVIRSVNRVLPVKNLRDPLIDTLTEASHALSSKLVASGSNSIEQTGSFKKLVLNEETGSSTWLFSIANLASVIPAFRKFCERHYRSSGYRCDLPAEARRVDQDQYALLSPSFEGPLFALTMRSTNMEGWDDFLLEFAEFAVHFKGIPLFNQTRGVKPRYATTAYGDRLRRFRDIRKKLDPRNRLLSQFFVERLG
;
A
#
# COMPACT_ATOMS: atom_id res chain seq x y z
N MET A 1 -2.89 -24.92 5.11
CA MET A 1 -3.75 -23.82 5.60
C MET A 1 -4.59 -24.40 6.75
N LEU A 2 -4.90 -23.65 7.81
CA LEU A 2 -5.34 -24.22 9.11
C LEU A 2 -6.73 -24.90 9.10
N GLY A 3 -7.56 -24.63 8.12
CA GLY A 3 -8.96 -25.02 8.09
C GLY A 3 -9.71 -24.25 7.00
N ILE A 4 -10.99 -24.57 6.83
CA ILE A 4 -11.93 -23.77 6.06
C ILE A 4 -12.78 -22.99 7.07
N VAL A 5 -12.83 -21.67 6.91
CA VAL A 5 -13.73 -20.82 7.72
C VAL A 5 -15.13 -20.95 7.12
N TYR A 6 -15.99 -21.75 7.75
CA TYR A 6 -17.36 -21.95 7.28
C TYR A 6 -18.29 -20.77 7.66
N SER A 7 -18.01 -20.12 8.79
CA SER A 7 -18.70 -18.92 9.24
C SER A 7 -17.74 -18.04 10.04
N ALA A 8 -17.98 -16.72 9.97
CA ALA A 8 -17.25 -15.74 10.76
C ALA A 8 -18.23 -14.67 11.25
N THR A 9 -18.16 -14.36 12.54
CA THR A 9 -18.93 -13.28 13.15
C THR A 9 -18.01 -12.10 13.38
N LEU A 10 -18.30 -10.96 12.76
CA LEU A 10 -17.49 -9.75 12.86
C LEU A 10 -18.17 -8.71 13.75
N ARG A 11 -17.39 -8.06 14.63
CA ARG A 11 -17.87 -6.92 15.39
C ARG A 11 -17.90 -5.68 14.49
N ILE A 12 -19.08 -5.16 14.23
CA ILE A 12 -19.28 -3.99 13.37
C ILE A 12 -19.21 -2.71 14.21
N ARG A 13 -18.51 -1.69 13.69
CA ARG A 13 -18.51 -0.34 14.26
C ARG A 13 -19.61 0.49 13.59
N PRO A 14 -20.27 1.42 14.31
CA PRO A 14 -21.19 2.37 13.69
C PRO A 14 -20.52 3.15 12.55
N ILE A 15 -21.33 3.59 11.59
CA ILE A 15 -20.86 4.50 10.55
C ILE A 15 -20.48 5.81 11.23
N ARG A 16 -19.25 6.28 11.00
CA ARG A 16 -18.75 7.54 11.53
C ARG A 16 -18.22 8.39 10.39
N SER A 17 -18.53 9.68 10.46
CA SER A 17 -17.99 10.67 9.55
C SER A 17 -16.58 11.06 10.00
N TYR A 18 -15.82 11.62 9.08
CA TYR A 18 -14.48 12.13 9.35
C TYR A 18 -14.21 13.37 8.50
N THR A 19 -13.32 14.22 9.00
CA THR A 19 -12.78 15.36 8.25
C THR A 19 -11.41 15.01 7.71
N ILE A 20 -11.08 15.55 6.54
CA ILE A 20 -9.81 15.29 5.85
C ILE A 20 -8.96 16.55 5.87
N ARG A 21 -7.72 16.41 6.31
CA ARG A 21 -6.68 17.43 6.14
C ARG A 21 -5.64 16.90 5.17
N ASN A 22 -5.43 17.65 4.10
CA ASN A 22 -4.42 17.33 3.09
C ASN A 22 -3.26 18.31 3.21
N THR A 23 -2.04 17.79 3.19
CA THR A 23 -0.82 18.61 3.19
C THR A 23 0.14 18.07 2.15
N LYS A 24 0.72 18.97 1.37
CA LYS A 24 1.80 18.65 0.41
C LYS A 24 3.11 19.05 1.06
N VAL A 25 4.05 18.11 1.13
CA VAL A 25 5.39 18.31 1.67
C VAL A 25 6.43 17.66 0.75
N ASP A 26 7.71 17.98 0.95
CA ASP A 26 8.79 17.17 0.37
C ASP A 26 9.05 15.90 1.18
N ILE A 27 9.90 14.99 0.67
CA ILE A 27 10.14 13.71 1.34
C ILE A 27 10.87 13.91 2.69
N ASP A 28 11.80 14.85 2.77
CA ASP A 28 12.56 15.07 4.00
C ASP A 28 11.68 15.66 5.12
N GLU A 29 10.77 16.57 4.76
CA GLU A 29 9.74 17.11 5.64
C GLU A 29 8.77 16.02 6.08
N PHE A 30 8.32 15.14 5.16
CA PHE A 30 7.50 13.99 5.53
C PHE A 30 8.19 13.10 6.57
N VAL A 31 9.49 12.81 6.39
CA VAL A 31 10.27 12.03 7.36
C VAL A 31 10.33 12.72 8.72
N ARG A 32 10.49 14.05 8.76
CA ARG A 32 10.44 14.83 10.01
C ARG A 32 9.07 14.76 10.70
N LEU A 33 7.99 14.64 9.94
CA LEU A 33 6.63 14.55 10.47
C LEU A 33 6.23 13.14 10.93
N LEU A 34 6.98 12.09 10.54
CA LEU A 34 6.63 10.69 10.85
C LEU A 34 6.33 10.41 12.33
N PRO A 35 7.12 10.90 13.31
CA PRO A 35 6.81 10.68 14.72
C PRO A 35 5.42 11.22 15.11
N ASN A 36 5.11 12.45 14.69
CA ASN A 36 3.82 13.10 14.98
C ASN A 36 2.65 12.37 14.31
N LEU A 37 2.85 11.85 13.09
CA LEU A 37 1.84 11.08 12.35
C LEU A 37 1.51 9.72 13.00
N MET A 38 2.34 9.26 13.94
CA MET A 38 2.11 8.00 14.65
C MET A 38 1.33 8.19 15.95
N GLU A 39 1.51 9.34 16.60
CA GLU A 39 0.80 9.68 17.83
C GLU A 39 -0.60 10.25 17.56
N VAL A 40 -0.84 10.78 16.36
CA VAL A 40 -2.15 11.34 16.02
C VAL A 40 -3.24 10.27 16.11
N ASN A 41 -4.33 10.58 16.83
CA ASN A 41 -5.53 9.75 16.85
C ASN A 41 -6.38 9.97 15.57
N ALA A 42 -5.78 9.67 14.42
CA ALA A 42 -6.36 9.85 13.10
C ALA A 42 -5.82 8.80 12.14
N ALA A 43 -6.56 8.50 11.07
CA ALA A 43 -6.03 7.65 10.01
C ALA A 43 -5.07 8.46 9.12
N VAL A 44 -3.94 7.85 8.74
CA VAL A 44 -2.91 8.50 7.93
C VAL A 44 -2.71 7.72 6.63
N LYS A 45 -2.87 8.41 5.51
CA LYS A 45 -2.53 7.94 4.17
C LYS A 45 -1.57 8.93 3.51
N VAL A 46 -0.59 8.43 2.79
CA VAL A 46 0.42 9.24 2.12
C VAL A 46 0.57 8.74 0.70
N SER A 47 0.59 9.66 -0.27
CA SER A 47 0.94 9.35 -1.66
C SER A 47 2.33 9.89 -1.95
N LEU A 48 3.26 9.00 -2.31
CA LEU A 48 4.69 9.27 -2.49
C LEU A 48 5.02 9.34 -3.98
N MET A 49 5.71 10.41 -4.37
CA MET A 49 6.17 10.67 -5.73
C MET A 49 7.70 10.78 -5.73
N PRO A 50 8.43 9.65 -5.79
CA PRO A 50 9.88 9.64 -5.60
C PRO A 50 10.62 10.51 -6.64
N PHE A 51 10.18 10.53 -7.90
CA PHE A 51 10.80 11.31 -8.98
C PHE A 51 10.54 12.81 -8.92
N ARG A 52 9.61 13.26 -8.06
CA ARG A 52 9.29 14.69 -7.86
C ARG A 52 9.67 15.22 -6.48
N ASP A 53 10.20 14.35 -5.61
CA ASP A 53 10.48 14.70 -4.22
C ASP A 53 9.25 15.23 -3.47
N ARG A 54 8.10 14.58 -3.65
CA ARG A 54 6.84 15.02 -3.04
C ARG A 54 6.16 13.89 -2.28
N ALA A 55 5.56 14.26 -1.16
CA ALA A 55 4.62 13.45 -0.41
C ALA A 55 3.33 14.23 -0.16
N TYR A 56 2.19 13.60 -0.47
CA TYR A 56 0.86 14.13 -0.18
C TYR A 56 0.30 13.37 1.01
N ILE A 57 0.22 14.04 2.15
CA ILE A 57 -0.27 13.49 3.42
C ILE A 57 -1.76 13.79 3.52
N GLU A 58 -2.56 12.75 3.74
CA GLU A 58 -3.99 12.79 4.01
C GLU A 58 -4.20 12.28 5.44
N ILE A 59 -4.61 13.17 6.34
CA ILE A 59 -4.94 12.84 7.73
C ILE A 59 -6.45 12.92 7.90
N ARG A 60 -7.04 11.88 8.48
CA ARG A 60 -8.49 11.76 8.65
C ARG A 60 -8.85 11.71 10.12
N TYR A 61 -9.46 12.79 10.59
CA TYR A 61 -9.88 12.92 11.98
C TYR A 61 -11.32 12.45 12.11
N PRO A 62 -11.64 11.59 13.10
CA PRO A 62 -13.02 11.24 13.38
C PRO A 62 -13.82 12.51 13.66
N ASP A 63 -14.99 12.63 13.03
CA ASP A 63 -15.94 13.70 13.29
C ASP A 63 -17.03 13.13 14.20
N GLU A 64 -17.32 13.82 15.31
CA GLU A 64 -18.38 13.42 16.24
C GLU A 64 -19.77 13.84 15.72
N ALA A 65 -19.82 14.79 14.78
CA ALA A 65 -21.08 15.20 14.18
C ALA A 65 -21.58 14.18 13.15
N GLU A 66 -22.86 13.80 13.22
CA GLU A 66 -23.55 13.00 12.21
C GLU A 66 -23.79 13.80 10.91
N ARG A 67 -22.70 14.16 10.22
CA ARG A 67 -22.78 14.81 8.90
C ARG A 67 -22.87 13.74 7.83
N ARG A 68 -23.89 13.78 6.98
CA ARG A 68 -23.91 12.98 5.75
C ARG A 68 -22.76 13.44 4.87
N ALA A 69 -21.77 12.58 4.70
CA ALA A 69 -20.68 12.82 3.77
C ALA A 69 -21.21 12.92 2.33
N ALA A 70 -20.74 13.90 1.57
CA ALA A 70 -21.16 14.11 0.19
C ALA A 70 -20.63 12.97 -0.70
N ALA A 71 -21.51 12.05 -1.12
CA ALA A 71 -21.13 10.87 -1.87
C ALA A 71 -20.60 11.18 -3.29
N LEU A 72 -21.02 12.29 -3.90
CA LEU A 72 -20.67 12.63 -5.27
C LEU A 72 -19.19 13.05 -5.43
N PRO A 73 -18.62 13.98 -4.62
CA PRO A 73 -17.19 14.26 -4.65
C PRO A 73 -16.31 13.03 -4.45
N TRP A 74 -16.72 12.12 -3.55
CA TRP A 74 -16.02 10.84 -3.34
C TRP A 74 -16.06 9.92 -4.56
N LYS A 75 -17.24 9.72 -5.16
CA LYS A 75 -17.37 8.91 -6.37
C LYS A 75 -16.54 9.46 -7.53
N LEU A 76 -16.52 10.78 -7.69
CA LEU A 76 -15.72 11.44 -8.71
C LEU A 76 -14.21 11.26 -8.45
N ARG A 77 -13.77 11.48 -7.21
CA ARG A 77 -12.38 11.25 -6.79
C ARG A 77 -11.95 9.80 -7.03
N ASP A 78 -12.79 8.85 -6.61
CA ASP A 78 -12.50 7.42 -6.75
C ASP A 78 -12.42 6.99 -8.22
N TRP A 79 -13.35 7.46 -9.06
CA TRP A 79 -13.32 7.21 -10.50
C TRP A 79 -12.07 7.83 -11.14
N ALA A 80 -11.76 9.09 -10.82
CA ALA A 80 -10.60 9.79 -11.36
C ALA A 80 -9.29 9.07 -11.00
N THR A 81 -9.12 8.70 -9.72
CA THR A 81 -7.88 8.12 -9.19
C THR A 81 -7.71 6.64 -9.56
N ASN A 82 -8.79 5.85 -9.50
CA ASN A 82 -8.69 4.40 -9.63
C ASN A 82 -9.07 3.88 -11.03
N SER A 83 -9.79 4.65 -11.84
CA SER A 83 -10.24 4.21 -13.17
C SER A 83 -9.67 5.08 -14.30
N ALA A 84 -9.85 6.40 -14.24
CA ALA A 84 -9.45 7.29 -15.34
C ALA A 84 -7.92 7.46 -15.41
N MET A 85 -7.27 7.80 -14.29
CA MET A 85 -5.85 8.09 -14.25
C MET A 85 -4.97 6.92 -14.71
N PRO A 86 -5.18 5.66 -14.25
CA PRO A 86 -4.39 4.53 -14.74
C PRO A 86 -4.51 4.34 -16.26
N LYS A 87 -5.70 4.54 -16.83
CA LYS A 87 -5.91 4.42 -18.29
C LYS A 87 -5.19 5.52 -19.06
N VAL A 88 -5.24 6.76 -18.57
CA VAL A 88 -4.51 7.88 -19.18
C VAL A 88 -3.00 7.63 -19.16
N ILE A 89 -2.45 7.26 -18.00
CA ILE A 89 -1.01 7.01 -17.83
C ILE A 89 -0.56 5.84 -18.72
N ARG A 90 -1.34 4.77 -18.78
CA ARG A 90 -1.07 3.65 -19.70
C ARG A 90 -1.03 4.10 -21.16
N SER A 91 -2.00 4.91 -21.60
CA SER A 91 -2.02 5.44 -22.96
C SER A 91 -0.80 6.32 -23.23
N VAL A 92 -0.39 7.15 -22.28
CA VAL A 92 0.85 7.95 -22.35
C VAL A 92 2.07 7.04 -22.51
N ASN A 93 2.19 5.97 -21.71
CA ASN A 93 3.28 5.00 -21.82
C ASN A 93 3.33 4.32 -23.20
N ARG A 94 2.18 4.06 -23.82
CA ARG A 94 2.08 3.40 -25.12
C ARG A 94 2.38 4.32 -26.30
N VAL A 95 1.97 5.58 -26.21
CA VAL A 95 2.05 6.54 -27.34
C VAL A 95 3.35 7.34 -27.32
N LEU A 96 3.93 7.59 -26.14
CA LEU A 96 5.14 8.41 -26.00
C LEU A 96 6.33 7.56 -25.54
N PRO A 97 7.09 6.94 -26.46
CA PRO A 97 8.27 6.15 -26.09
C PRO A 97 9.45 7.02 -25.62
N VAL A 98 9.44 8.32 -25.92
CA VAL A 98 10.50 9.26 -25.55
C VAL A 98 10.40 9.62 -24.05
N LYS A 99 11.26 8.99 -23.25
CA LYS A 99 11.32 9.13 -21.78
C LYS A 99 11.33 10.58 -21.29
N ASN A 100 12.11 11.44 -21.94
CA ASN A 100 12.26 12.86 -21.56
C ASN A 100 10.97 13.68 -21.73
N LEU A 101 10.02 13.22 -22.54
CA LEU A 101 8.70 13.86 -22.72
C LEU A 101 7.63 13.15 -21.89
N ARG A 102 7.66 11.81 -21.92
CA ARG A 102 6.70 10.93 -21.23
C ARG A 102 6.71 11.16 -19.73
N ASP A 103 7.88 11.13 -19.10
CA ASP A 103 7.99 11.10 -17.65
C ASP A 103 7.56 12.42 -16.99
N PRO A 104 8.01 13.60 -17.46
CA PRO A 104 7.50 14.87 -16.94
C PRO A 104 5.99 15.02 -17.11
N LEU A 105 5.41 14.51 -18.20
CA LEU A 105 3.97 14.51 -18.43
C LEU A 105 3.23 13.63 -17.40
N ILE A 106 3.66 12.39 -17.20
CA ILE A 106 3.10 11.48 -16.19
C ILE A 106 3.14 12.11 -14.81
N ASP A 107 4.29 12.66 -14.43
CA ASP A 107 4.45 13.28 -13.13
C ASP A 107 3.53 14.49 -12.94
N THR A 108 3.40 15.34 -13.97
CA THR A 108 2.56 16.54 -13.93
C THR A 108 1.07 16.18 -13.84
N LEU A 109 0.62 15.20 -14.63
CA LEU A 109 -0.76 14.70 -14.58
C LEU A 109 -1.10 14.11 -13.20
N THR A 110 -0.16 13.35 -12.65
CA THR A 110 -0.31 12.71 -11.35
C THR A 110 -0.35 13.74 -10.22
N GLU A 111 0.55 14.73 -10.25
CA GLU A 111 0.60 15.83 -9.29
C GLU A 111 -0.69 16.66 -9.32
N ALA A 112 -1.14 17.04 -10.52
CA ALA A 112 -2.38 17.79 -10.72
C ALA A 112 -3.61 17.02 -10.23
N SER A 113 -3.65 15.71 -10.46
CA SER A 113 -4.74 14.85 -9.99
C SER A 113 -4.80 14.76 -8.47
N HIS A 114 -3.66 14.62 -7.79
CA HIS A 114 -3.60 14.63 -6.34
C HIS A 114 -3.99 15.99 -5.76
N ALA A 115 -3.52 17.09 -6.37
CA ALA A 115 -3.90 18.44 -5.96
C ALA A 115 -5.41 18.66 -6.12
N LEU A 116 -6.02 18.27 -7.24
CA LEU A 116 -7.46 18.37 -7.46
C LEU A 116 -8.24 17.51 -6.47
N SER A 117 -7.84 16.25 -6.28
CA SER A 117 -8.48 15.32 -5.35
C SER A 117 -8.47 15.84 -3.91
N SER A 118 -7.37 16.47 -3.49
CA SER A 118 -7.25 17.06 -2.15
C SER A 118 -8.19 18.25 -1.90
N LYS A 119 -8.57 18.97 -2.96
CA LYS A 119 -9.51 20.11 -2.91
C LYS A 119 -10.98 19.68 -2.98
N LEU A 120 -11.28 18.60 -3.70
CA LEU A 120 -12.65 18.13 -3.91
C LEU A 120 -13.26 17.45 -2.67
N VAL A 121 -12.42 16.90 -1.78
CA VAL A 121 -12.90 16.08 -0.67
C VAL A 121 -12.36 16.59 0.67
N ALA A 122 -13.22 17.25 1.44
CA ALA A 122 -12.92 17.78 2.77
C ALA A 122 -13.48 16.91 3.91
N SER A 123 -14.46 16.04 3.63
CA SER A 123 -15.08 15.15 4.61
C SER A 123 -15.54 13.85 3.96
N GLY A 124 -15.67 12.78 4.76
CA GLY A 124 -16.07 11.45 4.31
C GLY A 124 -16.72 10.64 5.42
N SER A 125 -17.03 9.38 5.13
CA SER A 125 -17.45 8.39 6.12
C SER A 125 -16.75 7.07 5.87
N ASN A 126 -16.62 6.26 6.92
CA ASN A 126 -16.04 4.92 6.82
C ASN A 126 -16.83 3.97 5.87
N SER A 127 -18.10 4.26 5.58
CA SER A 127 -18.91 3.50 4.63
C SER A 127 -18.69 3.89 3.16
N ILE A 128 -18.49 5.18 2.86
CA ILE A 128 -18.36 5.66 1.47
C ILE A 128 -17.02 5.21 0.86
N GLU A 129 -15.94 5.26 1.64
CA GLU A 129 -14.60 4.91 1.16
C GLU A 129 -14.44 3.42 0.82
N GLN A 130 -15.16 2.54 1.51
CA GLN A 130 -15.12 1.10 1.24
C GLN A 130 -15.57 0.79 -0.20
N THR A 131 -16.46 1.60 -0.77
CA THR A 131 -16.99 1.43 -2.12
C THR A 131 -15.90 1.46 -3.21
N GLY A 132 -14.84 2.27 -3.05
CA GLY A 132 -13.75 2.38 -4.02
C GLY A 132 -12.74 1.23 -3.93
N SER A 133 -12.47 0.73 -2.72
CA SER A 133 -11.52 -0.38 -2.49
C SER A 133 -12.13 -1.75 -2.77
N PHE A 134 -13.42 -1.96 -2.49
CA PHE A 134 -14.09 -3.23 -2.82
C PHE A 134 -14.33 -3.40 -4.32
N LYS A 135 -14.45 -2.33 -5.12
CA LYS A 135 -14.48 -2.44 -6.59
C LYS A 135 -13.18 -2.97 -7.19
N LYS A 136 -12.04 -2.88 -6.48
CA LYS A 136 -10.76 -3.49 -6.89
C LYS A 136 -10.69 -5.01 -6.69
N LEU A 137 -11.64 -5.63 -5.97
CA LEU A 137 -11.73 -7.09 -5.90
C LEU A 137 -12.10 -7.71 -7.25
N VAL A 138 -12.69 -6.92 -8.15
CA VAL A 138 -12.68 -7.25 -9.58
C VAL A 138 -11.29 -6.89 -10.08
N LEU A 139 -10.46 -7.91 -10.24
CA LEU A 139 -9.11 -7.91 -10.79
C LEU A 139 -9.03 -7.00 -12.02
N ASN A 140 -8.71 -5.72 -11.81
CA ASN A 140 -8.32 -4.88 -12.91
C ASN A 140 -6.85 -5.23 -13.17
N GLU A 141 -6.64 -6.23 -14.05
CA GLU A 141 -5.31 -6.69 -14.53
C GLU A 141 -4.46 -5.54 -15.08
N GLU A 142 -5.08 -4.37 -15.26
CA GLU A 142 -4.48 -3.17 -15.78
C GLU A 142 -3.45 -2.49 -14.87
N THR A 143 -3.44 -2.83 -13.57
CA THR A 143 -2.47 -2.25 -12.63
C THR A 143 -1.83 -3.31 -11.75
N GLY A 144 -0.49 -3.33 -11.72
CA GLY A 144 0.28 -4.05 -10.74
C GLY A 144 0.33 -3.30 -9.41
N SER A 145 0.22 -4.04 -8.31
CA SER A 145 0.56 -3.52 -6.98
C SER A 145 1.30 -4.57 -6.15
N SER A 146 2.21 -4.10 -5.30
CA SER A 146 2.87 -4.93 -4.30
C SER A 146 3.06 -4.14 -3.01
N THR A 147 2.72 -4.73 -1.88
CA THR A 147 2.74 -4.06 -0.57
C THR A 147 3.77 -4.69 0.35
N TRP A 148 4.51 -3.86 1.10
CA TRP A 148 5.39 -4.26 2.20
C TRP A 148 5.12 -3.38 3.41
N LEU A 149 5.27 -3.91 4.63
CA LEU A 149 5.12 -3.12 5.86
C LEU A 149 6.45 -2.81 6.50
N PHE A 150 6.57 -1.62 7.07
CA PHE A 150 7.76 -1.16 7.78
C PHE A 150 7.36 -0.55 9.13
N SER A 151 8.18 -0.80 10.14
CA SER A 151 8.09 -0.07 11.41
C SER A 151 8.43 1.40 11.20
N ILE A 152 7.96 2.27 12.10
CA ILE A 152 8.27 3.71 12.05
C ILE A 152 9.77 3.96 12.08
N ALA A 153 10.46 3.24 12.99
CA ALA A 153 11.90 3.36 13.18
C ALA A 153 12.67 3.11 11.88
N ASN A 154 12.22 2.14 11.09
CA ASN A 154 12.80 1.87 9.78
C ASN A 154 12.27 2.84 8.73
N LEU A 155 11.00 3.24 8.79
CA LEU A 155 10.34 4.03 7.74
C LEU A 155 11.05 5.37 7.49
N ALA A 156 11.52 6.03 8.55
CA ALA A 156 12.30 7.26 8.44
C ALA A 156 13.56 7.09 7.56
N SER A 157 14.19 5.91 7.60
CA SER A 157 15.31 5.56 6.73
C SER A 157 14.87 5.01 5.38
N VAL A 158 13.77 4.26 5.35
CA VAL A 158 13.21 3.61 4.15
C VAL A 158 12.76 4.64 3.12
N ILE A 159 12.09 5.73 3.51
CA ILE A 159 11.48 6.64 2.54
C ILE A 159 12.54 7.38 1.70
N PRO A 160 13.59 8.01 2.28
CA PRO A 160 14.68 8.58 1.50
C PRO A 160 15.44 7.53 0.70
N ALA A 161 15.66 6.34 1.28
CA ALA A 161 16.33 5.24 0.58
C ALA A 161 15.50 4.69 -0.58
N PHE A 162 14.17 4.69 -0.46
CA PHE A 162 13.23 4.25 -1.49
C PHE A 162 13.25 5.20 -2.68
N ARG A 163 13.30 6.51 -2.43
CA ARG A 163 13.51 7.49 -3.50
C ARG A 163 14.81 7.19 -4.27
N LYS A 164 15.92 7.06 -3.56
CA LYS A 164 17.23 6.75 -4.17
C LYS A 164 17.21 5.41 -4.93
N PHE A 165 16.51 4.41 -4.40
CA PHE A 165 16.28 3.13 -5.06
C PHE A 165 15.55 3.32 -6.39
N CYS A 166 14.42 4.04 -6.39
CA CYS A 166 13.64 4.33 -7.60
C CYS A 166 14.47 5.07 -8.66
N GLU A 167 15.23 6.09 -8.25
CA GLU A 167 16.11 6.84 -9.17
C GLU A 167 17.21 5.97 -9.75
N ARG A 168 17.88 5.15 -8.92
CA ARG A 168 18.94 4.25 -9.35
C ARG A 168 18.41 3.19 -10.33
N HIS A 169 17.33 2.51 -9.95
CA HIS A 169 16.72 1.48 -10.78
C HIS A 169 16.29 2.06 -12.14
N TYR A 170 15.66 3.25 -12.13
CA TYR A 170 15.28 3.93 -13.37
C TYR A 170 16.48 4.26 -14.27
N ARG A 171 17.61 4.70 -13.70
CA ARG A 171 18.83 4.97 -14.47
C ARG A 171 19.42 3.71 -15.10
N SER A 172 19.33 2.55 -14.44
CA SER A 172 19.93 1.30 -14.93
C SER A 172 19.02 0.52 -15.87
N SER A 173 17.73 0.40 -15.58
CA SER A 173 16.78 -0.41 -16.37
C SER A 173 15.94 0.43 -17.32
N GLY A 174 15.79 1.73 -17.06
CA GLY A 174 14.83 2.57 -17.75
C GLY A 174 13.37 2.33 -17.32
N TYR A 175 13.14 1.49 -16.31
CA TYR A 175 11.83 1.21 -15.74
C TYR A 175 11.55 2.06 -14.52
N ARG A 176 10.32 2.58 -14.42
CA ARG A 176 9.80 3.26 -13.23
C ARG A 176 8.35 2.91 -12.99
N CYS A 177 7.95 2.91 -11.73
CA CYS A 177 6.55 3.05 -11.36
C CYS A 177 6.03 4.38 -11.92
N ASP A 178 4.94 4.27 -12.67
CA ASP A 178 4.21 5.36 -13.32
C ASP A 178 2.99 5.80 -12.51
N LEU A 179 2.68 5.11 -11.41
CA LEU A 179 1.69 5.52 -10.42
C LEU A 179 2.38 5.87 -9.09
N PRO A 180 1.80 6.77 -8.27
CA PRO A 180 2.28 7.05 -6.92
C PRO A 180 2.32 5.79 -6.07
N ALA A 181 3.38 5.66 -5.28
CA ALA A 181 3.39 4.70 -4.19
C ALA A 181 2.48 5.22 -3.06
N GLU A 182 1.81 4.31 -2.34
CA GLU A 182 0.93 4.68 -1.24
C GLU A 182 1.49 4.14 0.08
N ALA A 183 1.70 5.00 1.07
CA ALA A 183 1.99 4.59 2.43
C ALA A 183 0.73 4.79 3.30
N ARG A 184 0.37 3.79 4.12
CA ARG A 184 -0.80 3.88 5.02
C ARG A 184 -0.43 3.36 6.40
N ARG A 185 -0.86 4.06 7.45
CA ARG A 185 -0.67 3.57 8.82
C ARG A 185 -1.56 2.36 9.07
N VAL A 186 -0.99 1.34 9.70
CA VAL A 186 -1.65 0.12 10.15
C VAL A 186 -1.44 0.02 11.65
N ASP A 187 -2.53 0.06 12.40
CA ASP A 187 -2.46 -0.04 13.86
C ASP A 187 -2.09 -1.47 14.29
N GLN A 188 -1.66 -1.63 15.54
CA GLN A 188 -1.26 -2.91 16.10
C GLN A 188 -2.44 -3.90 16.13
N ASP A 189 -2.20 -5.14 15.70
CA ASP A 189 -3.16 -6.24 15.79
C ASP A 189 -2.48 -7.49 16.34
N GLN A 190 -2.85 -7.87 17.56
CA GLN A 190 -2.40 -9.09 18.24
C GLN A 190 -3.43 -10.23 18.23
N TYR A 191 -4.57 -10.05 17.58
CA TYR A 191 -5.62 -11.07 17.52
C TYR A 191 -5.29 -12.20 16.54
N ALA A 192 -4.46 -11.93 15.53
CA ALA A 192 -4.00 -12.93 14.57
C ALA A 192 -2.51 -13.28 14.77
N LEU A 193 -2.19 -14.57 14.89
CA LEU A 193 -0.82 -15.06 15.10
C LEU A 193 0.16 -14.55 14.03
N LEU A 194 -0.28 -14.51 12.76
CA LEU A 194 0.52 -14.01 11.63
C LEU A 194 0.14 -12.58 11.22
N SER A 195 -0.45 -11.80 12.13
CA SER A 195 -0.63 -10.37 11.89
C SER A 195 0.73 -9.73 11.61
N PRO A 196 0.88 -8.92 10.54
CA PRO A 196 2.11 -8.21 10.27
C PRO A 196 2.37 -7.15 11.36
N SER A 197 1.33 -6.51 11.90
CA SER A 197 1.42 -5.49 12.96
C SER A 197 1.27 -6.06 14.37
N PHE A 198 1.72 -7.29 14.61
CA PHE A 198 1.63 -7.94 15.93
C PHE A 198 2.48 -7.22 17.00
N GLU A 199 3.70 -6.82 16.64
CA GLU A 199 4.65 -6.20 17.57
C GLU A 199 4.39 -4.70 17.80
N GLY A 200 3.59 -4.08 16.93
CA GLY A 200 3.32 -2.64 17.00
C GLY A 200 2.74 -2.09 15.71
N PRO A 201 2.40 -0.80 15.69
CA PRO A 201 1.88 -0.15 14.50
C PRO A 201 2.96 0.00 13.42
N LEU A 202 2.53 -0.07 12.17
CA LEU A 202 3.39 -0.09 10.99
C LEU A 202 2.89 0.89 9.92
N PHE A 203 3.68 1.10 8.88
CA PHE A 203 3.20 1.65 7.61
C PHE A 203 3.26 0.60 6.51
N ALA A 204 2.16 0.42 5.80
CA ALA A 204 2.11 -0.36 4.58
C ALA A 204 2.49 0.53 3.38
N LEU A 205 3.65 0.28 2.78
CA LEU A 205 4.12 0.90 1.55
C LEU A 205 3.70 0.01 0.36
N THR A 206 2.83 0.56 -0.50
CA THR A 206 2.27 -0.10 -1.68
C THR A 206 2.83 0.55 -2.93
N MET A 207 3.65 -0.17 -3.67
CA MET A 207 4.09 0.25 -5.00
C MET A 207 3.00 -0.08 -6.01
N ARG A 208 2.83 0.76 -7.03
CA ARG A 208 1.80 0.63 -8.05
C ARG A 208 2.37 0.96 -9.42
N SER A 209 1.94 0.22 -10.44
CA SER A 209 2.30 0.54 -11.83
C SER A 209 1.23 0.09 -12.83
N THR A 210 1.12 0.79 -13.97
CA THR A 210 0.41 0.31 -15.17
C THR A 210 1.34 -0.24 -16.24
N ASN A 211 2.65 0.04 -16.12
CA ASN A 211 3.69 -0.50 -16.97
C ASN A 211 4.16 -1.86 -16.44
N MET A 212 3.77 -2.92 -17.12
CA MET A 212 4.06 -4.29 -16.71
C MET A 212 5.43 -4.77 -17.20
N GLU A 213 5.96 -4.18 -18.27
CA GLU A 213 7.29 -4.51 -18.78
C GLU A 213 8.35 -3.92 -17.84
N GLY A 214 9.14 -4.78 -17.18
CA GLY A 214 10.10 -4.40 -16.14
C GLY A 214 9.55 -4.35 -14.71
N TRP A 215 8.24 -4.56 -14.51
CA TRP A 215 7.62 -4.56 -13.19
C TRP A 215 8.14 -5.68 -12.28
N ASP A 216 8.29 -6.88 -12.80
CA ASP A 216 8.71 -8.03 -12.00
C ASP A 216 10.19 -7.90 -11.56
N ASP A 217 11.07 -7.38 -12.42
CA ASP A 217 12.47 -7.09 -12.07
C ASP A 217 12.57 -6.00 -10.99
N PHE A 218 11.78 -4.92 -11.14
CA PHE A 218 11.66 -3.90 -10.11
C PHE A 218 11.22 -4.49 -8.76
N LEU A 219 10.23 -5.40 -8.78
CA LEU A 219 9.74 -6.04 -7.57
C LEU A 219 10.75 -6.99 -6.93
N LEU A 220 11.55 -7.70 -7.74
CA LEU A 220 12.61 -8.56 -7.25
C LEU A 220 13.68 -7.75 -6.52
N GLU A 221 14.16 -6.66 -7.13
CA GLU A 221 15.13 -5.76 -6.49
C GLU A 221 14.53 -5.04 -5.27
N PHE A 222 13.27 -4.61 -5.36
CA PHE A 222 12.59 -3.97 -4.23
C PHE A 222 12.42 -4.95 -3.07
N ALA A 223 12.20 -6.24 -3.32
CA ALA A 223 12.11 -7.22 -2.24
C ALA A 223 13.41 -7.34 -1.44
N GLU A 224 14.57 -7.30 -2.11
CA GLU A 224 15.87 -7.26 -1.42
C GLU A 224 16.05 -5.97 -0.62
N PHE A 225 15.67 -4.84 -1.22
CA PHE A 225 15.64 -3.54 -0.53
C PHE A 225 14.75 -3.61 0.73
N ALA A 226 13.53 -4.13 0.61
CA ALA A 226 12.58 -4.21 1.70
C ALA A 226 13.12 -5.08 2.84
N VAL A 227 13.70 -6.24 2.52
CA VAL A 227 14.28 -7.16 3.50
C VAL A 227 15.47 -6.52 4.23
N HIS A 228 16.32 -5.78 3.51
CA HIS A 228 17.43 -5.04 4.12
C HIS A 228 16.93 -4.06 5.19
N PHE A 229 15.80 -3.39 4.96
CA PHE A 229 15.15 -2.50 5.92
C PHE A 229 14.16 -3.20 6.87
N LYS A 230 14.27 -4.53 7.03
CA LYS A 230 13.40 -5.36 7.88
C LYS A 230 11.90 -5.21 7.54
N GLY A 231 11.60 -5.08 6.26
CA GLY A 231 10.25 -5.04 5.74
C GLY A 231 9.52 -6.37 5.95
N ILE A 232 8.23 -6.29 6.24
CA ILE A 232 7.35 -7.43 6.49
C ILE A 232 6.50 -7.66 5.24
N PRO A 233 6.60 -8.84 4.59
CA PRO A 233 5.76 -9.15 3.43
C PRO A 233 4.35 -9.54 3.87
N LEU A 234 3.36 -9.18 3.05
CA LEU A 234 1.98 -9.67 3.13
C LEU A 234 1.79 -10.85 2.19
N PHE A 235 1.31 -11.98 2.71
CA PHE A 235 1.16 -13.20 1.91
C PHE A 235 0.22 -13.07 0.71
N ASN A 236 -0.75 -12.15 0.76
CA ASN A 236 -1.73 -11.92 -0.31
C ASN A 236 -1.45 -10.66 -1.16
N GLN A 237 -0.55 -9.76 -0.71
CA GLN A 237 -0.32 -8.47 -1.37
C GLN A 237 1.13 -8.24 -1.79
N THR A 238 2.09 -8.94 -1.19
CA THR A 238 3.48 -8.90 -1.65
C THR A 238 3.63 -9.88 -2.82
N ARG A 239 4.04 -9.38 -3.98
CA ARG A 239 4.41 -10.24 -5.10
C ARG A 239 5.80 -10.84 -4.87
N GLY A 240 5.98 -12.12 -5.22
CA GLY A 240 7.29 -12.78 -5.17
C GLY A 240 7.84 -13.11 -3.77
N VAL A 241 6.99 -13.25 -2.74
CA VAL A 241 7.43 -13.58 -1.36
C VAL A 241 8.26 -14.85 -1.32
N LYS A 242 9.57 -14.79 -1.01
CA LYS A 242 10.40 -15.99 -0.79
C LYS A 242 10.24 -16.49 0.65
N PRO A 243 10.38 -17.81 0.93
CA PRO A 243 10.26 -18.35 2.28
C PRO A 243 11.22 -17.72 3.30
N ARG A 244 12.41 -17.27 2.86
CA ARG A 244 13.34 -16.53 3.73
C ARG A 244 12.75 -15.20 4.22
N TYR A 245 11.98 -14.48 3.40
CA TYR A 245 11.36 -13.21 3.80
C TYR A 245 10.33 -13.44 4.90
N ALA A 246 9.48 -14.46 4.73
CA ALA A 246 8.49 -14.84 5.73
C ALA A 246 9.15 -15.30 7.04
N THR A 247 10.22 -16.10 6.95
CA THR A 247 10.94 -16.59 8.13
C THR A 247 11.60 -15.45 8.89
N THR A 248 12.27 -14.52 8.21
CA THR A 248 12.88 -13.34 8.84
C THR A 248 11.85 -12.42 9.49
N ALA A 249 10.69 -12.21 8.85
CA ALA A 249 9.69 -11.27 9.34
C ALA A 249 8.80 -11.83 10.48
N TYR A 250 8.46 -13.12 10.43
CA TYR A 250 7.49 -13.72 11.36
C TYR A 250 8.13 -14.66 12.39
N GLY A 251 9.37 -15.12 12.16
CA GLY A 251 10.17 -15.90 13.11
C GLY A 251 9.39 -17.03 13.80
N ASP A 252 9.34 -16.97 15.12
CA ASP A 252 8.71 -17.99 15.96
C ASP A 252 7.20 -18.09 15.81
N ARG A 253 6.53 -16.99 15.44
CA ARG A 253 5.10 -17.01 15.15
C ARG A 253 4.80 -17.87 13.93
N LEU A 254 5.69 -17.87 12.93
CA LEU A 254 5.59 -18.76 11.78
C LEU A 254 5.84 -20.22 12.15
N ARG A 255 6.83 -20.51 13.02
CA ARG A 255 7.06 -21.87 13.55
C ARG A 255 5.84 -22.39 14.29
N ARG A 256 5.30 -21.61 15.23
CA ARG A 256 4.08 -21.94 15.97
C ARG A 256 2.89 -22.17 15.05
N PHE A 257 2.72 -21.34 14.02
CA PHE A 257 1.69 -21.52 13.01
C PHE A 257 1.83 -22.85 12.27
N ARG A 258 3.06 -23.24 11.87
CA ARG A 258 3.32 -24.52 11.20
C ARG A 258 2.97 -25.70 12.10
N ASP A 259 3.29 -25.64 13.38
CA ASP A 259 2.98 -26.71 14.35
C ASP A 259 1.47 -26.88 14.56
N ILE A 260 0.75 -25.76 14.73
CA ILE A 260 -0.71 -25.77 14.83
C ILE A 260 -1.32 -26.35 13.54
N ARG A 261 -0.82 -25.94 12.37
CA ARG A 261 -1.28 -26.47 11.08
C ARG A 261 -1.07 -27.98 10.96
N LYS A 262 0.09 -28.51 11.34
CA LYS A 262 0.34 -29.96 11.31
C LYS A 262 -0.62 -30.74 12.22
N LYS A 263 -0.99 -30.16 13.37
CA LYS A 263 -1.94 -30.77 14.30
C LYS A 263 -3.37 -30.78 13.75
N LEU A 264 -3.81 -29.68 13.13
CA LEU A 264 -5.19 -29.52 12.63
C LEU A 264 -5.44 -30.18 11.27
N ASP A 265 -4.41 -30.24 10.40
CA ASP A 265 -4.49 -30.87 9.09
C ASP A 265 -3.28 -31.78 8.83
N PRO A 266 -3.19 -32.94 9.54
CA PRO A 266 -2.03 -33.83 9.45
C PRO A 266 -1.85 -34.47 8.07
N ARG A 267 -2.91 -34.53 7.27
CA ARG A 267 -2.90 -35.07 5.91
C ARG A 267 -2.69 -34.00 4.83
N ASN A 268 -2.42 -32.74 5.22
CA ASN A 268 -2.18 -31.62 4.31
C ASN A 268 -3.30 -31.39 3.27
N ARG A 269 -4.55 -31.71 3.61
CA ARG A 269 -5.70 -31.59 2.69
C ARG A 269 -5.94 -30.14 2.26
N LEU A 270 -5.55 -29.18 3.08
CA LEU A 270 -5.76 -27.75 2.88
C LEU A 270 -4.44 -27.01 2.65
N LEU A 271 -3.37 -27.70 2.27
CA LEU A 271 -2.07 -27.09 2.01
C LEU A 271 -1.82 -27.01 0.50
N SER A 272 -1.97 -25.83 -0.08
CA SER A 272 -1.63 -25.60 -1.49
C SER A 272 -0.11 -25.50 -1.69
N GLN A 273 0.35 -25.77 -2.92
CA GLN A 273 1.76 -25.64 -3.31
C GLN A 273 2.32 -24.25 -2.98
N PHE A 274 1.55 -23.19 -3.20
CA PHE A 274 1.93 -21.82 -2.82
C PHE A 274 2.32 -21.72 -1.34
N PHE A 275 1.52 -22.30 -0.45
CA PHE A 275 1.82 -22.28 0.98
C PHE A 275 2.95 -23.24 1.37
N VAL A 276 3.13 -24.35 0.66
CA VAL A 276 4.31 -25.22 0.85
C VAL A 276 5.58 -24.44 0.54
N GLU A 277 5.64 -23.78 -0.61
CA GLU A 277 6.86 -23.09 -1.04
C GLU A 277 7.15 -21.84 -0.22
N ARG A 278 6.12 -21.12 0.24
CA ARG A 278 6.30 -19.80 0.88
C ARG A 278 6.18 -19.82 2.40
N LEU A 279 5.42 -20.77 2.96
CA LEU A 279 5.19 -20.94 4.41
C LEU A 279 5.61 -22.31 4.93
N GLY A 280 6.02 -23.26 4.09
CA GLY A 280 6.43 -24.62 4.47
C GLY A 280 7.60 -24.63 5.41
#